data_AF-A0A2E7PKS7-F1
#
_entry.id   AF-A0A2E7PKS7-F1
#
_cell.length_a   1.000
_cell.length_b   1.000
_cell.length_c   1.000
_cell.angle_alpha   90.00
_cell.angle_beta   90.00
_cell.angle_gamma   90.00
#
_symmetry.space_group_name_H-M   'P 1'
#
loop_
_entity.id
_entity.type
_entity.pdbx_description
1 polymer ?
#
loop_
_entity_poly.entity_id
_entity_poly.type
_entity_poly.pdbx_seq_one_letter_code
_entity_poly.pdbx_strand_id
1 'polypeptide(L)' 'MKFSTPLLKGTLVQRYKRFMADIVLDTGEEITAHCANSGSMLGVKEPGSEVWVSPANNPKRKLKYTWELIKVGKS' A
#
# COMPACT_ATOMS: atom_id res chain seq x y z
N MET A 1 17.26 2.18 0.67
CA MET A 1 16.72 1.17 1.62
C MET A 1 16.73 -0.20 0.97
N LYS A 2 16.85 -1.28 1.75
CA LYS A 2 16.74 -2.66 1.26
C LYS A 2 15.50 -3.30 1.89
N PHE A 3 14.54 -3.72 1.06
CA PHE A 3 13.39 -4.50 1.52
C PHE A 3 13.74 -5.99 1.49
N SER A 4 13.26 -6.77 2.45
CA SER A 4 13.56 -8.20 2.56
C SER A 4 12.86 -9.04 1.48
N THR A 5 11.79 -8.50 0.91
CA THR A 5 11.00 -9.10 -0.18
C THR A 5 10.84 -8.07 -1.29
N PRO A 6 10.74 -8.49 -2.56
CA PRO A 6 10.37 -7.60 -3.65
C PRO A 6 9.03 -6.94 -3.35
N LEU A 7 8.96 -5.63 -3.59
CA LEU A 7 7.70 -4.93 -3.44
C LEU A 7 6.80 -5.19 -4.65
N LEU A 8 5.52 -5.38 -4.38
CA LEU A 8 4.49 -5.51 -5.40
C LEU A 8 3.95 -4.11 -5.71
N LYS A 9 3.91 -3.77 -6.99
CA LYS A 9 3.38 -2.49 -7.47
C LYS A 9 1.87 -2.58 -7.68
N GLY A 10 1.18 -1.46 -7.45
CA GLY A 10 -0.25 -1.34 -7.72
C GLY A 10 -0.73 0.11 -7.70
N THR A 11 -2.05 0.24 -7.79
CA THR A 11 -2.78 1.52 -7.77
C THR A 11 -3.63 1.63 -6.52
N LEU A 12 -3.46 2.71 -5.77
CA LEU A 12 -4.28 2.99 -4.59
C LEU A 12 -5.72 3.29 -5.00
N VAL A 13 -6.68 2.54 -4.45
CA VAL A 13 -8.11 2.81 -4.63
C VAL A 13 -8.58 3.78 -3.55
N GLN A 14 -8.29 3.48 -2.28
CA GLN A 14 -8.67 4.33 -1.16
C GLN A 14 -7.85 4.00 0.09
N ARG A 15 -7.70 4.98 0.98
CA ARG A 15 -7.25 4.79 2.37
C ARG A 15 -8.37 5.17 3.34
N TYR A 16 -8.68 4.28 4.28
CA TYR A 16 -9.77 4.46 5.23
C TYR A 16 -9.42 3.86 6.60
N LYS A 17 -10.23 4.19 7.62
CA LYS A 17 -10.06 3.74 9.01
C LYS A 17 -8.62 3.87 9.52
N ARG A 18 -7.91 4.90 9.05
CA ARG A 18 -6.49 5.24 9.29
C ARG A 18 -5.47 4.21 8.77
N PHE A 19 -5.72 2.93 8.97
CA PHE A 19 -4.74 1.86 8.77
C PHE A 19 -5.10 0.86 7.66
N MET A 20 -6.17 1.10 6.92
CA MET A 20 -6.61 0.25 5.81
C MET A 20 -6.43 1.00 4.49
N ALA A 21 -5.92 0.30 3.49
CA ALA A 21 -5.81 0.80 2.14
C ALA A 21 -6.19 -0.30 1.16
N ASP A 22 -7.14 -0.03 0.27
CA ASP A 22 -7.47 -0.94 -0.82
C ASP A 22 -6.62 -0.57 -2.03
N ILE A 23 -6.01 -1.57 -2.65
CA ILE A 23 -5.02 -1.43 -3.73
C ILE A 23 -5.30 -2.49 -4.78
N VAL A 24 -5.29 -2.10 -6.06
CA VAL A 24 -5.29 -3.03 -7.19
C VAL A 24 -3.84 -3.25 -7.60
N LEU A 25 -3.32 -4.47 -7.46
CA LEU A 25 -1.96 -4.81 -7.91
C LEU A 25 -1.88 -4.77 -9.44
N ASP A 26 -0.67 -4.63 -9.99
CA ASP A 26 -0.45 -4.67 -11.45
C ASP A 26 -0.91 -6.02 -12.08
N THR A 27 -1.05 -7.07 -11.27
CA THR A 27 -1.63 -8.36 -11.67
C THR A 27 -3.15 -8.33 -11.86
N GLY A 28 -3.82 -7.26 -11.42
CA GLY A 28 -5.27 -7.13 -11.35
C GLY A 28 -5.91 -7.61 -10.04
N GLU A 29 -5.13 -8.16 -9.10
CA GLU A 29 -5.64 -8.60 -7.80
C GLU A 29 -5.99 -7.40 -6.91
N GLU A 30 -7.21 -7.38 -6.38
CA GLU A 30 -7.64 -6.43 -5.35
C GLU A 30 -7.24 -6.91 -3.96
N ILE A 31 -6.49 -6.09 -3.23
CA ILE A 31 -6.01 -6.40 -1.89
C ILE A 31 -6.36 -5.28 -0.90
N THR A 32 -6.46 -5.64 0.39
CA THR A 32 -6.41 -4.67 1.49
C THR A 32 -5.05 -4.75 2.20
N ALA A 33 -4.31 -3.65 2.17
CA ALA A 33 -3.03 -3.49 2.82
C ALA A 33 -3.13 -2.70 4.13
N HIS A 34 -2.23 -3.00 5.06
CA HIS A 34 -2.03 -2.18 6.23
C HIS A 34 -1.29 -0.89 5.85
N CYS A 35 -1.89 0.26 6.11
CA CYS A 35 -1.21 1.55 6.02
C CYS A 35 -0.48 1.82 7.34
N ALA A 36 0.85 1.67 7.36
CA ALA A 36 1.68 1.85 8.57
C ALA A 36 1.94 3.33 8.91
N ASN A 37 0.91 4.18 8.80
CA ASN A 37 0.99 5.60 9.09
C ASN A 37 -0.29 6.04 9.85
N SER A 38 -0.12 6.63 11.03
CA SER A 38 -1.24 7.12 11.86
C SER A 38 -1.68 8.54 11.52
N GLY A 39 -0.86 9.30 10.79
CA GLY A 39 -1.11 10.68 10.38
C GLY A 39 -2.11 10.81 9.23
N SER A 40 -2.46 12.07 8.90
CA SER A 40 -3.50 12.38 7.90
C SER A 40 -3.14 11.95 6.47
N MET A 41 -1.85 11.86 6.16
CA MET A 41 -1.28 11.70 4.80
C MET A 41 -1.91 12.68 3.80
N LEU A 42 -2.15 13.92 4.22
CA LEU A 42 -2.69 14.97 3.34
C LEU A 42 -1.76 15.15 2.14
N GLY A 43 -2.32 15.07 0.92
CA GLY A 43 -1.57 15.15 -0.34
C GLY A 43 -0.74 13.92 -0.70
N VAL A 44 -0.80 12.84 0.09
CA VAL A 44 0.01 11.62 -0.09
C VAL A 44 -0.87 10.38 0.11
N LYS A 45 -2.08 10.39 -0.45
CA LYS A 45 -3.04 9.27 -0.37
C LYS A 45 -4.12 9.30 -1.45
N GLU A 46 -3.88 10.04 -2.53
CA GLU A 46 -4.90 10.27 -3.55
C GLU A 46 -5.21 8.96 -4.30
N PRO A 47 -6.49 8.59 -4.48
CA PRO A 47 -6.89 7.50 -5.37
C PRO A 47 -6.24 7.63 -6.76
N GLY A 48 -5.86 6.50 -7.34
CA GLY A 48 -5.12 6.45 -8.60
C GLY A 48 -3.60 6.61 -8.44
N SER A 49 -3.09 6.88 -7.23
CA SER A 49 -1.64 6.97 -7.00
C SER A 49 -0.97 5.60 -7.15
N GLU A 50 0.20 5.60 -7.77
CA GLU A 50 1.08 4.43 -7.85
C GLU A 50 1.69 4.15 -6.47
N VAL A 51 1.55 2.92 -6.00
CA VAL A 51 1.99 2.48 -4.67
C VAL A 51 2.73 1.15 -4.74
N TRP A 52 3.50 0.87 -3.70
CA TRP A 52 4.19 -0.39 -3.52
C TRP A 52 3.85 -0.99 -2.16
N VAL A 53 3.59 -2.30 -2.17
CA VAL A 53 3.26 -3.08 -0.98
C VAL A 53 4.25 -4.22 -0.77
N SER A 54 4.47 -4.58 0.50
CA SER A 54 5.18 -5.79 0.87
C SER A 54 4.20 -6.87 1.33
N PRO A 55 4.42 -8.16 1.00
CA PRO A 55 3.70 -9.25 1.64
C PRO A 55 4.10 -9.34 3.12
N ALA A 56 3.15 -9.68 3.98
CA ALA A 56 3.36 -9.86 5.41
C ALA A 56 4.19 -11.13 5.67
N ASN A 57 5.34 -10.97 6.34
CA ASN A 57 6.18 -12.11 6.74
C ASN A 57 5.50 -13.06 7.74
N ASN A 58 4.58 -12.54 8.57
CA ASN A 58 3.85 -13.36 9.54
C ASN A 58 2.51 -13.83 8.96
N PRO A 59 2.33 -15.15 8.70
CA PRO A 59 1.12 -15.68 8.10
C PRO A 59 -0.12 -15.51 8.98
N LYS A 60 0.03 -15.26 10.30
CA LYS A 60 -1.08 -15.02 11.23
C LYS A 60 -1.66 -13.60 11.14
N ARG A 61 -1.00 -12.66 10.44
CA ARG A 61 -1.54 -11.29 10.28
C ARG A 61 -2.86 -11.34 9.50
N LYS A 62 -3.84 -10.55 9.95
CA LYS A 62 -5.13 -10.42 9.27
C LYS A 62 -4.98 -9.79 7.88
N LEU A 63 -4.27 -8.67 7.80
CA LEU A 63 -3.90 -8.03 6.54
C LEU A 63 -2.59 -8.65 6.04
N LYS A 64 -2.63 -9.21 4.84
CA LYS A 64 -1.50 -9.95 4.24
C LYS A 64 -0.50 -9.04 3.55
N TYR A 65 -0.76 -7.74 3.50
CA TYR A 65 0.09 -6.76 2.84
C TYR A 65 0.30 -5.53 3.74
N THR A 66 1.43 -4.85 3.53
CA THR A 66 1.72 -3.53 4.11
C THR A 66 1.98 -2.56 2.98
N TRP A 67 1.39 -1.36 3.01
CA TRP A 67 1.69 -0.29 2.08
C TRP A 67 2.98 0.43 2.51
N GLU A 68 4.03 0.30 1.70
CA GLU A 68 5.38 0.77 1.99
C GLU A 68 5.68 2.13 1.35
N LEU A 69 5.36 2.28 0.05
CA LEU A 69 5.75 3.46 -0.74
C LEU A 69 4.59 3.97 -1.59
N ILE A 70 4.65 5.26 -1.90
CA ILE A 70 3.78 5.94 -2.86
C ILE A 70 4.62 6.84 -3.74
N LYS A 71 4.32 6.86 -5.03
CA LYS A 71 4.92 7.79 -5.97
C LYS A 71 4.27 9.16 -5.80
N VAL A 72 5.08 10.18 -5.58
CA VAL A 72 4.64 11.57 -5.46
C VAL A 72 5.31 12.38 -6.56
N GLY A 73 4.54 13.29 -7.19
CA GLY A 73 5.00 14.10 -8.31
C GLY A 73 4.89 13.39 -9.67
N LYS A 74 5.05 14.18 -10.74
CA LYS A 74 5.09 13.66 -12.13
C LYS A 74 6.55 13.41 -12.52
N SER A 75 6.76 12.34 -13.30
CA SER A 75 8.02 12.06 -13.99
C SER A 75 8.15 12.96 -15.22
#